data_AF-A0AA43P857-F1
#
_entry.id   AF-A0AA43P857-F1
#
_cell.length_a   1.000
_cell.length_b   1.000
_cell.length_c   1.000
_cell.angle_alpha   90.00
_cell.angle_beta   90.00
_cell.angle_gamma   90.00
#
_symmetry.space_group_name_H-M   'P 1'
#
loop_
_entity.id
_entity.type
_entity.pdbx_description
1 polymer ?
#
loop_
_entity_poly.entity_id
_entity_poly.type
_entity_poly.pdbx_seq_one_letter_code
_entity_poly.pdbx_strand_id
1 'polypeptide(L)'
;MSNEQQDPKNLDEAWNDFMEARTRLLQSMLDFIHSAQKAFDGHIWITLGYPEGRKGWAAYCKDNFSQQASIMKQLPKSDRRQLLLEAKSTGFSDRIVAQTFDVSVSTVRRATVDDGKQMGEDR
;
A
#
# COMPACT_ATOMS: atom_id res chain seq x y z
N MET A 1 9.79 9.23 44.24
CA MET A 1 9.38 8.83 42.88
C MET A 1 9.47 10.08 42.03
N SER A 2 10.54 10.24 41.27
CA SER A 2 10.72 11.42 40.41
C SER A 2 9.76 11.29 39.24
N ASN A 3 8.77 12.16 39.20
CA ASN A 3 7.94 12.36 38.03
C ASN A 3 8.85 13.11 37.05
N GLU A 4 9.59 12.36 36.22
CA GLU A 4 10.32 12.95 35.09
C GLU A 4 9.28 13.57 34.16
N GLN A 5 9.04 14.86 34.35
CA GLN A 5 8.29 15.69 33.45
C GLN A 5 8.98 15.56 32.09
N GLN A 6 8.36 14.86 31.14
CA GLN A 6 8.91 14.72 29.79
C GLN A 6 9.18 16.11 29.21
N ASP A 7 10.44 16.40 28.91
CA ASP A 7 10.87 17.67 28.34
C ASP A 7 10.10 17.90 27.02
N PRO A 8 9.38 19.02 26.86
CA PRO A 8 8.68 19.35 25.63
C PRO A 8 9.54 19.18 24.36
N LYS A 9 10.86 19.45 24.42
CA LYS A 9 11.76 19.24 23.27
C LYS A 9 11.91 17.77 22.87
N ASN A 10 11.89 16.86 23.83
CA ASN A 10 11.98 15.42 23.58
C ASN A 10 10.68 14.88 22.94
N LEU A 11 9.53 15.50 23.25
CA LEU A 11 8.26 15.17 22.62
C LEU A 11 8.21 15.64 21.16
N ASP A 12 8.75 16.83 20.87
CA ASP A 12 8.84 17.36 19.51
C ASP A 12 9.77 16.52 18.62
N GLU A 13 10.93 16.08 19.15
CA GLU A 13 11.86 15.21 18.44
C GLU A 13 11.23 13.83 18.14
N ALA A 14 10.62 13.19 19.15
CA ALA A 14 9.95 11.90 18.96
C ALA A 14 8.78 11.99 17.96
N TRP A 15 8.05 13.10 17.95
CA TRP A 15 6.99 13.35 16.97
C TRP A 15 7.55 13.50 15.56
N ASN A 16 8.64 14.25 15.39
CA ASN A 16 9.29 14.42 14.09
C ASN A 16 9.85 13.10 13.56
N ASP A 17 10.51 12.31 14.41
CA ASP A 17 11.02 10.98 14.07
C ASP A 17 9.91 10.04 13.61
N PHE A 18 8.77 10.05 14.32
CA PHE A 18 7.59 9.29 13.94
C PHE A 18 7.05 9.71 12.57
N MET A 19 6.95 11.00 12.31
CA MET A 19 6.45 11.54 11.04
C MET A 19 7.40 11.23 9.88
N GLU A 20 8.72 11.28 10.12
CA GLU A 20 9.72 10.90 9.14
C GLU A 20 9.66 9.40 8.84
N ALA A 21 9.57 8.55 9.87
CA ALA A 21 9.41 7.11 9.71
C ALA A 21 8.15 6.74 8.93
N ARG A 22 7.02 7.41 9.22
CA ARG A 22 5.77 7.26 8.45
C ARG A 22 5.96 7.66 6.99
N THR A 23 6.63 8.79 6.73
CA THR A 23 6.88 9.26 5.36
C THR A 23 7.72 8.27 4.57
N ARG A 24 8.81 7.75 5.18
CA ARG A 24 9.66 6.73 4.56
C ARG A 24 8.92 5.43 4.29
N LEU A 25 8.04 5.00 5.20
CA LEU A 25 7.20 3.82 5.01
C LEU A 25 6.26 3.99 3.81
N LEU A 26 5.60 5.15 3.69
CA LEU A 26 4.71 5.43 2.56
C LEU A 26 5.48 5.47 1.24
N GLN A 27 6.66 6.11 1.21
CA GLN A 27 7.50 6.12 0.01
C GLN A 27 7.92 4.70 -0.39
N SER A 28 8.30 3.85 0.57
CA SER A 28 8.64 2.45 0.30
C SER A 28 7.46 1.66 -0.30
N MET A 29 6.23 1.93 0.15
CA MET A 29 5.03 1.31 -0.42
C MET A 29 4.73 1.81 -1.84
N LEU A 30 5.02 3.08 -2.15
CA LEU A 30 4.91 3.63 -3.50
C LEU A 30 5.96 3.02 -4.45
N ASP A 31 7.20 2.90 -4.00
CA ASP A 31 8.27 2.26 -4.78
C ASP A 31 7.97 0.77 -5.03
N PHE A 32 7.37 0.11 -4.04
CA PHE A 32 6.85 -1.25 -4.18
C PHE A 32 5.77 -1.34 -5.26
N ILE A 33 4.79 -0.43 -5.29
CA ILE A 33 3.74 -0.41 -6.32
C ILE A 33 4.34 -0.38 -7.72
N HIS A 34 5.29 0.51 -7.97
CA HIS A 34 5.96 0.62 -9.26
C HIS A 34 6.79 -0.62 -9.61
N SER A 35 7.42 -1.22 -8.61
CA SER A 35 8.20 -2.46 -8.80
C SER A 35 7.28 -3.65 -9.09
N ALA A 36 6.15 -3.75 -8.39
CA ALA A 36 5.13 -4.76 -8.64
C ALA A 36 4.51 -4.60 -10.03
N GLN A 37 4.28 -3.36 -10.50
CA GLN A 37 3.83 -3.10 -11.87
C GLN A 37 4.83 -3.65 -12.90
N LYS A 38 6.12 -3.33 -12.77
CA LYS A 38 7.15 -3.83 -13.69
C LYS A 38 7.27 -5.35 -13.65
N ALA A 39 7.20 -5.94 -12.46
CA ALA A 39 7.14 -7.38 -12.27
C ALA A 39 5.94 -8.01 -12.99
N PHE A 40 4.78 -7.34 -12.89
CA PHE A 40 3.56 -7.80 -13.52
C PHE A 40 3.66 -7.75 -15.05
N ASP A 41 4.07 -6.62 -15.60
CA ASP A 41 4.21 -6.42 -17.06
C ASP A 41 5.27 -7.33 -17.66
N GLY A 42 6.36 -7.57 -16.93
CA GLY A 42 7.42 -8.50 -17.31
C GLY A 42 7.07 -9.98 -17.11
N HIS A 43 5.88 -10.28 -16.58
CA HIS A 43 5.44 -11.65 -16.29
C HIS A 43 6.42 -12.47 -15.45
N ILE A 44 7.15 -11.82 -14.53
CA ILE A 44 8.34 -12.41 -13.89
C ILE A 44 8.04 -13.71 -13.12
N TRP A 45 6.81 -13.87 -12.66
CA TRP A 45 6.39 -15.05 -11.92
C TRP A 45 6.50 -16.31 -12.79
N ILE A 46 6.31 -16.21 -14.10
CA ILE A 46 6.44 -17.34 -15.02
C ILE A 46 7.89 -17.85 -15.03
N THR A 47 8.85 -16.93 -15.14
CA THR A 47 10.29 -17.26 -15.08
C THR A 47 10.69 -17.87 -13.74
N LEU A 48 9.98 -17.52 -12.66
CA LEU A 48 10.16 -18.07 -11.33
C LEU A 48 9.40 -19.39 -11.11
N GLY A 49 8.79 -19.96 -12.15
CA GLY A 49 8.12 -21.27 -12.11
C GLY A 49 6.66 -21.25 -11.68
N TYR A 50 6.04 -20.07 -11.51
CA TYR A 50 4.61 -19.96 -11.24
C TYR A 50 3.79 -20.10 -12.54
N PRO A 51 2.54 -20.58 -12.46
CA PRO A 51 1.68 -20.74 -13.64
C PRO A 51 1.45 -19.45 -14.44
N GLU A 52 1.14 -19.57 -15.73
CA GLU A 52 0.79 -18.39 -16.52
C GLU A 52 -0.52 -17.72 -16.04
N GLY A 53 -0.61 -16.42 -16.32
CA GLY A 53 -1.79 -15.61 -16.04
C GLY A 53 -2.06 -15.33 -14.56
N ARG A 54 -3.28 -14.88 -14.27
CA ARG A 54 -3.66 -14.31 -12.96
C ARG A 54 -3.53 -15.26 -11.78
N LYS A 55 -3.60 -16.57 -12.00
CA LYS A 55 -3.44 -17.56 -10.92
C LYS A 55 -2.00 -17.63 -10.46
N GLY A 56 -1.03 -17.58 -11.37
CA GLY A 56 0.38 -17.51 -11.00
C GLY A 56 0.76 -16.18 -10.38
N TRP A 57 0.24 -15.06 -10.89
CA TRP A 57 0.43 -13.76 -10.24
C TRP A 57 -0.01 -13.78 -8.78
N ALA A 58 -1.20 -14.32 -8.50
CA ALA A 58 -1.72 -14.42 -7.13
C ALA A 58 -0.85 -15.29 -6.23
N ALA A 59 -0.37 -16.44 -6.74
CA ALA A 59 0.53 -17.32 -5.99
C ALA A 59 1.87 -16.63 -5.70
N TYR A 60 2.44 -15.96 -6.71
CA TYR A 60 3.65 -15.18 -6.57
C TYR A 60 3.51 -14.06 -5.52
N CYS A 61 2.42 -13.29 -5.57
CA CYS A 61 2.16 -12.25 -4.58
C CYS A 61 2.05 -12.82 -3.16
N LYS A 62 1.37 -13.96 -3.00
CA LYS A 62 1.21 -14.61 -1.69
C LYS A 62 2.55 -14.98 -1.07
N ASP A 63 3.47 -15.52 -1.87
CA ASP A 63 4.77 -15.99 -1.39
C ASP A 63 5.75 -14.84 -1.14
N ASN A 64 5.64 -13.75 -1.92
CA ASN A 64 6.67 -12.70 -1.95
C ASN A 64 6.24 -11.36 -1.32
N PHE A 65 4.94 -11.06 -1.24
CA PHE A 65 4.44 -9.72 -0.83
C PHE A 65 3.68 -9.72 0.50
N SER A 66 3.86 -10.75 1.33
CA SER A 66 3.18 -10.89 2.63
C SER A 66 3.45 -9.72 3.58
N GLN A 67 4.66 -9.15 3.53
CA GLN A 67 5.04 -7.99 4.34
C GLN A 67 4.26 -6.74 3.91
N GLN A 68 4.19 -6.46 2.61
CA GLN A 68 3.49 -5.31 2.05
C GLN A 68 1.98 -5.42 2.29
N ALA A 69 1.42 -6.63 2.17
CA ALA A 69 0.06 -6.92 2.59
C ALA A 69 -0.18 -6.65 4.08
N SER A 70 0.77 -7.01 4.96
CA SER A 70 0.68 -6.72 6.40
C SER A 70 0.74 -5.23 6.70
N ILE A 71 1.67 -4.50 6.08
CA ILE A 71 1.77 -3.04 6.18
C ILE A 71 0.45 -2.39 5.74
N MET A 72 -0.07 -2.81 4.58
CA MET A 72 -1.34 -2.32 4.05
C MET A 72 -2.52 -2.56 5.01
N LYS A 73 -2.50 -3.58 5.87
CA LYS A 73 -3.55 -3.79 6.89
C LYS A 73 -3.44 -2.85 8.08
N GLN A 74 -2.22 -2.42 8.43
CA GLN A 74 -1.92 -1.60 9.60
C GLN A 74 -1.98 -0.09 9.34
N LEU A 75 -1.85 0.32 8.08
CA LEU A 75 -1.89 1.74 7.70
C LEU A 75 -3.26 2.38 8.01
N PRO A 76 -3.27 3.69 8.33
CA PRO A 76 -4.50 4.49 8.43
C PRO A 76 -5.38 4.35 7.18
N LYS A 77 -6.70 4.49 7.34
CA LYS A 77 -7.66 4.34 6.21
C LYS A 77 -7.33 5.29 5.04
N SER A 78 -6.94 6.53 5.32
CA SER A 78 -6.53 7.51 4.31
C SER A 78 -5.32 7.05 3.50
N ASP A 79 -4.29 6.55 4.18
CA ASP A 79 -3.03 6.14 3.56
C ASP A 79 -3.23 4.88 2.70
N ARG A 80 -4.00 3.91 3.20
CA ARG A 80 -4.40 2.73 2.42
C ARG A 80 -5.14 3.12 1.15
N ARG A 81 -6.08 4.07 1.25
CA ARG A 81 -6.85 4.55 0.11
C ARG A 81 -5.93 5.20 -0.93
N GLN A 82 -5.00 6.05 -0.51
CA GLN A 82 -4.05 6.69 -1.43
C GLN A 82 -3.19 5.66 -2.17
N LEU A 83 -2.65 4.67 -1.45
CA LEU A 83 -1.85 3.59 -2.06
C LEU A 83 -2.67 2.73 -3.03
N LEU A 84 -3.95 2.46 -2.73
CA LEU A 84 -4.84 1.73 -3.64
C LEU A 84 -5.17 2.53 -4.90
N LEU A 85 -5.30 3.86 -4.79
CA LEU A 85 -5.50 4.74 -5.94
C LEU A 85 -4.24 4.81 -6.80
N GLU A 86 -3.07 4.93 -6.19
CA GLU A 86 -1.80 4.91 -6.90
C GLU A 86 -1.59 3.58 -7.63
N ALA A 87 -1.83 2.45 -6.96
CA ALA A 87 -1.73 1.15 -7.61
C ALA A 87 -2.68 0.98 -8.80
N LYS A 88 -3.79 1.73 -8.85
CA LYS A 88 -4.68 1.73 -10.01
C LYS A 88 -4.20 2.67 -11.11
N SER A 89 -3.58 3.79 -10.77
CA SER A 89 -3.06 4.75 -11.75
C SER A 89 -1.95 4.12 -12.62
N THR A 90 -1.24 3.09 -12.11
CA THR A 90 -0.24 2.33 -12.88
C THR A 90 -0.82 1.45 -13.98
N GLY A 91 -2.15 1.27 -14.03
CA GLY A 91 -2.84 0.43 -15.02
C GLY A 91 -3.29 -0.93 -14.49
N PHE A 92 -3.06 -1.25 -13.21
CA PHE A 92 -3.62 -2.46 -12.61
C PHE A 92 -5.15 -2.42 -12.56
N SER A 93 -5.77 -3.54 -12.96
CA SER A 93 -7.19 -3.77 -12.68
C SER A 93 -7.43 -3.97 -11.18
N ASP A 94 -8.66 -3.72 -10.70
CA ASP A 94 -9.04 -3.92 -9.30
C ASP A 94 -8.63 -5.30 -8.75
N ARG A 95 -8.69 -6.33 -9.60
CA ARG A 95 -8.36 -7.71 -9.22
C ARG A 95 -6.86 -7.92 -9.07
N ILE A 96 -6.04 -7.27 -9.88
CA ILE A 96 -4.58 -7.33 -9.75
C ILE A 96 -4.16 -6.60 -8.48
N VAL A 97 -4.68 -5.39 -8.23
CA VAL A 97 -4.44 -4.64 -6.98
C VAL A 97 -4.84 -5.47 -5.76
N ALA A 98 -6.03 -6.09 -5.80
CA ALA A 98 -6.51 -6.94 -4.70
C ALA A 98 -5.57 -8.11 -4.41
N GLN A 99 -5.02 -8.74 -5.44
CA GLN A 99 -4.07 -9.85 -5.30
C GLN A 99 -2.71 -9.38 -4.77
N THR A 100 -2.21 -8.22 -5.23
CA THR A 100 -0.92 -7.66 -4.82
C THR A 100 -0.89 -7.29 -3.33
N PHE A 101 -1.99 -6.76 -2.80
CA PHE A 101 -2.08 -6.29 -1.42
C PHE A 101 -2.81 -7.24 -0.46
N ASP A 102 -3.28 -8.40 -0.94
CA ASP A 102 -4.11 -9.32 -0.16
C ASP A 102 -5.32 -8.62 0.50
N VAL A 103 -6.06 -7.88 -0.32
CA VAL A 103 -7.30 -7.19 0.07
C VAL A 103 -8.46 -7.65 -0.79
N SER A 104 -9.70 -7.42 -0.34
CA SER A 104 -10.86 -7.71 -1.18
C SER A 104 -10.97 -6.72 -2.34
N VAL A 105 -11.45 -7.20 -3.50
CA VAL A 105 -11.80 -6.34 -4.65
C VAL A 105 -12.80 -5.26 -4.26
N SER A 106 -13.71 -5.54 -3.31
CA SER A 106 -14.65 -4.56 -2.78
C SER A 106 -13.97 -3.43 -2.00
N THR A 107 -12.84 -3.68 -1.34
CA THR A 107 -12.04 -2.65 -0.67
C THR A 107 -11.36 -1.75 -1.70
N VAL A 108 -10.81 -2.33 -2.78
CA VAL A 108 -10.24 -1.56 -3.89
C VAL A 108 -11.29 -0.66 -4.55
N ARG A 109 -12.50 -1.18 -4.82
CA ARG A 109 -13.59 -0.39 -5.41
C ARG A 109 -14.07 0.75 -4.52
N ARG A 110 -14.22 0.51 -3.22
CA ARG A 110 -14.63 1.54 -2.26
C ARG A 110 -13.62 2.70 -2.23
N ALA A 111 -12.32 2.41 -2.26
CA ALA A 111 -11.28 3.43 -2.34
C ALA A 111 -11.48 4.36 -3.55
N THR A 112 -11.92 3.83 -4.69
CA THR A 112 -12.16 4.61 -5.91
C THR A 112 -13.50 5.35 -5.96
N VAL A 113 -14.55 4.79 -5.36
CA VAL A 113 -15.87 5.46 -5.31
C VAL A 113 -15.83 6.64 -4.34
N ASP A 114 -15.14 6.50 -3.21
CA ASP A 114 -14.97 7.58 -2.24
C ASP A 114 -14.19 8.77 -2.85
N ASP A 115 -13.39 8.54 -3.89
CA ASP A 115 -12.67 9.58 -4.67
C ASP A 115 -13.58 10.41 -5.56
N GLY A 116 -14.46 9.74 -6.31
CA GLY A 116 -15.45 10.42 -7.11
C GLY A 116 -16.45 11.25 -6.28
N LYS A 117 -16.69 10.87 -5.01
CA LYS A 117 -17.54 11.63 -4.09
C LYS A 117 -16.85 12.85 -3.51
N GLN A 118 -15.61 12.72 -3.02
CA GLN A 118 -14.85 13.86 -2.48
C GLN A 118 -14.64 14.97 -3.52
N MET A 119 -14.32 14.61 -4.76
CA MET A 119 -14.17 15.58 -5.87
C MET A 119 -15.48 16.28 -6.28
N GLY A 120 -16.64 15.79 -5.81
CA GLY A 120 -17.95 16.38 -6.06
C GLY A 120 -18.48 17.26 -4.92
N GLU A 121 -17.94 17.12 -3.71
CA GLU A 121 -18.29 17.95 -2.55
C GLU A 121 -17.42 19.22 -2.44
N ASP A 122 -16.23 19.22 -3.06
CA ASP A 122 -15.32 20.38 -3.13
C ASP A 122 -15.63 21.34 -4.30
N ARG A 123 -16.82 21.26 -4.93
CA ARG A 123 -17.25 22.12 -6.05
C ARG A 123 -18.46 23.00 -5.73
#